data_AF-A0A968QCD4-F1
#
_entry.id   AF-A0A968QCD4-F1
#
_cell.length_a   1.000
_cell.length_b   1.000
_cell.length_c   1.000
_cell.angle_alpha   90.00
_cell.angle_beta   90.00
_cell.angle_gamma   90.00
#
_symmetry.space_group_name_H-M   'P 1'
#
loop_
_entity.id
_entity.type
_entity.pdbx_description
1 polymer ?
#
loop_
_entity_poly.entity_id
_entity_poly.type
_entity_poly.pdbx_seq_one_letter_code
_entity_poly.pdbx_strand_id
1 'polypeptide(L)'
;MALYPAQPSLETQGAVILDRLINTVDATCRADPDCNASYPDVQGTFEAIVDRLNATPATVELHRLGLRLNFDGSQPRQRTVEITGSDVAQTLFGMAYTEGAPALMPAMIYQINAGDYGLASQALYSNYFPAVQAAGASPREPTSRSPVLRILPMPTSSTRRGSLL
;
A
#
# COMPACT_ATOMS: atom_id res chain seq x y z
N MET A 1 -2.48 -21.32 -40.23
CA MET A 1 -3.40 -20.72 -39.24
C MET A 1 -2.92 -21.17 -37.87
N ALA A 2 -2.21 -20.30 -37.14
CA ALA A 2 -1.71 -20.63 -35.81
C ALA A 2 -2.78 -20.24 -34.79
N LEU A 3 -3.29 -21.23 -34.05
CA LEU A 3 -4.19 -21.00 -32.93
C LEU A 3 -3.32 -20.59 -31.73
N TYR A 4 -3.37 -19.33 -31.34
CA TYR A 4 -2.74 -18.87 -30.11
C TYR A 4 -3.63 -19.31 -28.93
N PRO A 5 -3.09 -19.97 -27.90
CA PRO A 5 -3.88 -20.30 -26.73
C PRO A 5 -4.37 -19.00 -26.08
N ALA A 6 -5.60 -19.01 -25.57
CA ALA A 6 -6.12 -17.91 -24.77
C ALA A 6 -5.17 -17.70 -23.58
N GLN A 7 -4.67 -16.48 -23.43
CA GLN A 7 -3.83 -16.15 -22.29
C GLN A 7 -4.67 -16.26 -21.01
N PRO A 8 -4.11 -16.80 -19.91
CA PRO A 8 -4.83 -16.86 -18.64
C PRO A 8 -5.23 -15.45 -18.19
N SER A 9 -6.37 -15.33 -17.48
CA SER A 9 -6.77 -14.03 -16.93
C SER A 9 -5.71 -13.50 -15.96
N LEU A 10 -5.65 -12.19 -15.77
CA LEU A 10 -4.72 -11.57 -14.83
C LEU A 10 -4.93 -12.09 -13.40
N GLU A 11 -6.18 -12.39 -13.04
CA GLU A 11 -6.53 -12.98 -11.73
C GLU A 11 -5.91 -14.37 -11.56
N THR A 12 -6.01 -15.24 -12.57
CA THR A 12 -5.39 -16.58 -12.52
C THR A 12 -3.86 -16.48 -12.47
N GLN A 13 -3.28 -15.55 -13.22
CA GLN A 13 -1.83 -15.32 -13.16
C GLN A 13 -1.38 -14.83 -11.78
N GLY A 14 -2.14 -13.91 -11.16
CA GLY A 14 -1.87 -13.42 -9.81
C GLY A 14 -1.89 -14.53 -8.76
N ALA A 15 -2.87 -15.42 -8.82
CA ALA A 15 -2.96 -16.56 -7.90
C ALA A 15 -1.74 -17.49 -8.02
N VAL A 16 -1.30 -17.81 -9.24
CA VAL A 16 -0.11 -18.65 -9.48
C VAL A 16 1.17 -17.97 -8.97
N ILE A 17 1.30 -16.65 -9.16
CA ILE A 17 2.47 -15.90 -8.67
C ILE A 17 2.48 -15.88 -7.13
N LEU A 18 1.32 -15.65 -6.50
CA LEU A 18 1.20 -15.65 -5.04
C LEU A 18 1.53 -17.03 -4.45
N ASP A 19 0.99 -18.11 -5.01
CA ASP A 19 1.32 -19.48 -4.59
C ASP A 19 2.83 -19.70 -4.60
N ARG A 20 3.50 -19.34 -5.70
CA ARG A 20 4.95 -19.49 -5.83
C ARG A 20 5.73 -18.64 -4.82
N LEU A 21 5.24 -17.44 -4.50
CA LEU A 21 5.80 -16.59 -3.46
C LEU A 21 5.69 -17.25 -2.09
N ILE A 22 4.50 -17.70 -1.70
CA ILE A 22 4.27 -18.35 -0.40
C ILE A 22 5.10 -19.62 -0.27
N ASN A 23 5.20 -20.42 -1.34
CA ASN A 23 6.05 -21.61 -1.37
C ASN A 23 7.54 -21.27 -1.18
N THR A 24 7.98 -20.14 -1.73
CA THR A 24 9.36 -19.65 -1.53
C THR A 24 9.59 -19.20 -0.08
N VAL A 25 8.61 -18.50 0.50
CA VAL A 25 8.67 -18.05 1.90
C VAL A 25 8.69 -19.24 2.85
N ASP A 26 7.81 -20.23 2.64
CA ASP A 26 7.77 -21.46 3.44
C ASP A 26 9.09 -22.23 3.36
N ALA A 27 9.59 -22.49 2.16
CA ALA A 27 10.86 -23.18 1.96
C ALA A 27 12.04 -22.45 2.61
N THR A 28 12.06 -21.12 2.53
CA THR A 28 13.09 -20.29 3.18
C THR A 28 12.98 -20.38 4.71
N CYS A 29 11.76 -20.29 5.25
CA CYS A 29 11.52 -20.41 6.68
C CYS A 29 11.89 -21.78 7.22
N ARG A 30 11.56 -22.86 6.49
CA ARG A 30 11.92 -24.22 6.88
C ARG A 30 13.43 -24.47 6.90
N ALA A 31 14.20 -23.75 6.08
CA ALA A 31 15.65 -23.82 6.05
C ALA A 31 16.32 -23.07 7.22
N ASP A 32 15.61 -22.16 7.88
CA ASP A 32 16.07 -21.43 9.06
C ASP A 32 15.52 -22.11 10.35
N PRO A 33 16.39 -22.58 11.27
CA PRO A 33 15.94 -23.28 12.47
C PRO A 33 14.99 -22.48 13.37
N ASP A 34 15.23 -21.17 13.53
CA ASP A 34 14.43 -20.31 14.41
C ASP A 34 13.08 -20.00 13.77
N CYS A 35 13.07 -19.76 12.45
CA CYS A 35 11.84 -19.58 11.69
C CYS A 35 11.01 -20.87 11.68
N ASN A 36 11.60 -22.02 11.35
CA ASN A 36 10.91 -23.31 11.29
C ASN A 36 10.33 -23.74 12.65
N ALA A 37 11.04 -23.47 13.74
CA ALA A 37 10.54 -23.76 15.09
C ALA A 37 9.31 -22.91 15.43
N SER A 38 9.24 -21.68 14.93
CA SER A 38 8.15 -20.74 15.19
C SER A 38 6.98 -20.90 14.21
N TYR A 39 7.28 -21.22 12.95
CA TYR A 39 6.37 -21.24 11.82
C TYR A 39 6.62 -22.49 10.94
N PRO A 40 6.28 -23.69 11.43
CA PRO A 40 6.67 -24.96 10.79
C PRO A 40 5.97 -25.26 9.44
N ASP A 41 4.81 -24.66 9.18
CA ASP A 41 4.03 -24.90 7.97
C ASP A 41 3.32 -23.62 7.50
N VAL A 42 4.10 -22.71 6.89
CA VAL A 42 3.61 -21.41 6.44
C VAL A 42 2.63 -21.58 5.28
N GLN A 43 2.94 -22.47 4.33
CA GLN A 43 2.08 -22.72 3.17
C GLN A 43 0.73 -23.29 3.60
N GLY A 44 0.72 -24.41 4.34
CA GLY A 44 -0.53 -25.04 4.77
C GLY A 44 -1.36 -24.13 5.67
N THR A 45 -0.71 -23.33 6.51
CA THR A 45 -1.39 -22.33 7.34
C THR A 45 -2.04 -21.22 6.49
N PHE A 46 -1.34 -20.73 5.46
CA PHE A 46 -1.91 -19.74 4.55
C PHE A 46 -3.14 -20.27 3.79
N GLU A 47 -3.05 -21.47 3.23
CA GLU A 47 -4.17 -22.12 2.53
C GLU A 47 -5.39 -22.27 3.44
N ALA A 48 -5.18 -22.76 4.67
CA ALA A 48 -6.24 -22.92 5.65
C ALA A 48 -6.91 -21.59 6.04
N ILE A 49 -6.15 -20.50 6.14
CA ILE A 49 -6.68 -19.16 6.40
C ILE A 49 -7.55 -18.70 5.24
N VAL A 50 -7.07 -18.86 4.00
CA VAL A 50 -7.80 -18.43 2.80
C VAL A 50 -9.15 -19.13 2.73
N ASP A 51 -9.17 -20.45 2.89
CA ASP A 51 -10.40 -21.25 2.88
C ASP A 51 -11.34 -20.83 4.01
N ARG A 52 -10.82 -20.71 5.24
CA ARG A 52 -11.61 -20.31 6.41
C ARG A 52 -12.25 -18.93 6.24
N LEU A 53 -11.48 -17.93 5.79
CA LEU A 53 -11.95 -16.55 5.67
C LEU A 53 -12.83 -16.33 4.44
N ASN A 54 -12.68 -17.12 3.39
CA ASN A 54 -13.62 -17.12 2.27
C ASN A 54 -14.96 -17.75 2.66
N ALA A 55 -14.96 -18.78 3.53
CA ALA A 55 -16.18 -19.40 4.03
C ALA A 55 -16.87 -18.55 5.11
N THR A 56 -16.10 -17.90 5.98
CA THR A 56 -16.60 -17.06 7.07
C THR A 56 -15.68 -15.86 7.24
N PRO A 57 -16.03 -14.71 6.63
CA PRO A 57 -15.24 -13.50 6.76
C PRO A 57 -15.08 -13.08 8.22
N ALA A 58 -13.90 -12.54 8.55
CA ALA A 58 -13.64 -12.05 9.90
C ALA A 58 -13.89 -10.54 9.98
N THR A 59 -14.44 -10.08 11.10
CA THR A 59 -14.64 -8.66 11.37
C THR A 59 -13.42 -8.08 12.07
N VAL A 60 -12.74 -7.12 11.43
CA VAL A 60 -11.50 -6.52 11.95
C VAL A 60 -11.63 -5.01 12.00
N GLU A 61 -11.17 -4.43 13.11
CA GLU A 61 -11.05 -2.98 13.25
C GLU A 61 -9.71 -2.50 12.70
N LEU A 62 -9.75 -1.81 11.56
CA LEU A 62 -8.56 -1.18 10.97
C LEU A 62 -8.27 0.13 11.68
N HIS A 63 -7.06 0.25 12.21
CA HIS A 63 -6.53 1.48 12.78
C HIS A 63 -5.03 1.56 12.46
N ARG A 64 -4.48 2.77 12.30
CA ARG A 64 -3.04 2.93 12.09
C ARG A 64 -2.31 2.85 13.44
N LEU A 65 -1.39 1.89 13.60
CA LEU A 65 -0.61 1.73 14.82
C LEU A 65 0.29 2.94 15.08
N GLY A 66 0.38 3.36 16.35
CA GLY A 66 1.37 4.31 16.85
C GLY A 66 1.10 5.79 16.55
N LEU A 67 0.14 6.12 15.69
CA LEU A 67 -0.25 7.51 15.42
C LEU A 67 -1.54 7.85 16.16
N ARG A 68 -1.45 8.73 17.16
CA ARG A 68 -2.64 9.31 17.81
C ARG A 68 -3.26 10.42 16.95
N LEU A 69 -2.49 10.96 16.01
CA LEU A 69 -2.87 11.99 15.06
C LEU A 69 -2.15 11.73 13.74
N ASN A 70 -2.81 12.04 12.62
CA ASN A 70 -2.18 12.20 11.32
C ASN A 70 -1.23 13.42 11.33
N PHE A 71 -0.38 13.56 10.31
CA PHE A 71 0.53 14.72 10.19
C PHE A 71 -0.18 16.08 10.16
N ASP A 72 -1.46 16.10 9.78
CA ASP A 72 -2.31 17.29 9.76
C ASP A 72 -3.06 17.54 11.10
N GLY A 73 -2.81 16.72 12.13
CA GLY A 73 -3.47 16.84 13.44
C GLY A 73 -4.88 16.24 13.49
N SER A 74 -5.35 15.56 12.44
CA SER A 74 -6.63 14.83 12.47
C SER A 74 -6.49 13.45 13.12
N GLN A 75 -7.58 12.88 13.63
CA GLN A 75 -7.57 11.50 14.15
C GLN A 75 -7.30 10.50 13.00
N PRO A 76 -6.54 9.42 13.23
CA PRO A 76 -6.40 8.34 12.26
C PRO A 76 -7.78 7.81 11.90
N ARG A 77 -7.99 7.49 10.62
CA ARG A 77 -9.25 6.89 10.21
C ARG A 77 -9.34 5.50 10.82
N GLN A 78 -10.48 5.19 11.42
CA GLN A 78 -10.80 3.86 11.92
C GLN A 78 -11.99 3.33 11.13
N ARG A 79 -11.96 2.05 10.79
CA ARG A 79 -13.08 1.38 10.15
C ARG A 79 -13.09 -0.10 10.50
N THR A 80 -14.24 -0.57 10.93
CA THR A 80 -14.52 -2.00 11.00
C THR A 80 -14.84 -2.51 9.60
N VAL A 81 -14.11 -3.54 9.16
CA VAL A 81 -14.28 -4.16 7.85
C VAL A 81 -14.41 -5.66 8.00
N GLU A 82 -15.08 -6.29 7.05
CA GLU A 82 -15.01 -7.73 6.86
C GLU A 82 -13.79 -8.04 5.98
N ILE A 83 -12.97 -8.98 6.42
CA ILE A 83 -11.81 -9.47 5.67
C ILE A 83 -12.05 -10.92 5.25
N THR A 84 -11.72 -11.19 4.00
CA THR A 84 -11.81 -12.49 3.35
C THR A 84 -10.43 -13.08 3.12
N GLY A 85 -10.37 -14.32 2.64
CA GLY A 85 -9.12 -14.93 2.20
C GLY A 85 -8.49 -14.16 1.03
N SER A 86 -9.32 -13.57 0.17
CA SER A 86 -8.88 -12.74 -0.95
C SER A 86 -8.18 -11.45 -0.48
N ASP A 87 -8.65 -10.84 0.61
CA ASP A 87 -8.03 -9.65 1.19
C ASP A 87 -6.64 -9.98 1.76
N VAL A 88 -6.52 -11.10 2.48
CA VAL A 88 -5.23 -11.59 2.99
C VAL A 88 -4.26 -11.90 1.85
N ALA A 89 -4.73 -12.60 0.82
CA ALA A 89 -3.95 -12.94 -0.36
C ALA A 89 -3.42 -11.69 -1.08
N GLN A 90 -4.27 -10.69 -1.31
CA GLN A 90 -3.86 -9.42 -1.93
C GLN A 90 -2.88 -8.64 -1.07
N THR A 91 -3.07 -8.62 0.25
CA THR A 91 -2.14 -7.97 1.17
C THR A 91 -0.76 -8.61 1.14
N LEU A 92 -0.67 -9.94 1.21
CA LEU A 92 0.61 -10.65 1.11
C LEU A 92 1.27 -10.43 -0.25
N PHE A 93 0.47 -10.42 -1.34
CA PHE A 93 0.98 -10.10 -2.66
C PHE A 93 1.56 -8.67 -2.73
N GLY A 94 0.88 -7.67 -2.15
CA GLY A 94 1.39 -6.29 -2.09
C GLY A 94 2.65 -6.15 -1.23
N MET A 95 2.72 -6.88 -0.11
CA MET A 95 3.91 -6.94 0.74
C MET A 95 5.13 -7.49 0.01
N ALA A 96 4.95 -8.39 -0.97
CA ALA A 96 6.05 -8.95 -1.76
C ALA A 96 6.94 -7.89 -2.43
N TYR A 97 6.36 -6.72 -2.71
CA TYR A 97 7.02 -5.60 -3.37
C TYR A 97 7.59 -4.57 -2.39
N THR A 98 7.38 -4.75 -1.08
CA THR A 98 7.97 -3.90 -0.05
C THR A 98 9.27 -4.52 0.43
N GLU A 99 10.35 -3.72 0.44
CA GLU A 99 11.66 -4.19 0.90
C GLU A 99 11.57 -4.75 2.33
N GLY A 100 12.12 -5.95 2.54
CA GLY A 100 12.13 -6.64 3.84
C GLY A 100 10.78 -7.22 4.29
N ALA A 101 9.65 -6.84 3.69
CA ALA A 101 8.34 -7.31 4.12
C ALA A 101 8.10 -8.82 3.94
N PRO A 102 8.65 -9.52 2.92
CA PRO A 102 8.53 -10.98 2.82
C PRO A 102 9.01 -11.74 4.06
N ALA A 103 10.01 -11.22 4.78
CA ALA A 103 10.52 -11.84 6.01
C ALA A 103 9.49 -11.81 7.16
N LEU A 104 8.50 -10.92 7.11
CA LEU A 104 7.43 -10.80 8.11
C LEU A 104 6.20 -11.67 7.77
N MET A 105 6.14 -12.24 6.57
CA MET A 105 4.97 -13.01 6.12
C MET A 105 4.65 -14.22 7.00
N PRO A 106 5.63 -15.06 7.44
CA PRO A 106 5.33 -16.19 8.32
C PRO A 106 4.63 -15.76 9.62
N ALA A 107 5.14 -14.70 10.25
CA ALA A 107 4.57 -14.16 11.48
C ALA A 107 3.14 -13.64 11.28
N MET A 108 2.90 -12.90 10.19
CA MET A 108 1.57 -12.39 9.88
C MET A 108 0.57 -13.52 9.61
N ILE A 109 0.96 -14.53 8.83
CA ILE A 109 0.14 -15.71 8.53
C ILE A 109 -0.24 -16.41 9.83
N TYR A 110 0.72 -16.68 10.72
CA TYR A 110 0.42 -17.35 11.99
C TYR A 110 -0.42 -16.50 12.96
N GLN A 111 -0.22 -15.18 13.00
CA GLN A 111 -1.09 -14.28 13.77
C GLN A 111 -2.54 -14.36 13.27
N ILE A 112 -2.74 -14.25 11.96
CA ILE A 112 -4.08 -14.37 11.35
C ILE A 112 -4.67 -15.75 11.66
N ASN A 113 -3.87 -16.82 11.61
CA ASN A 113 -4.35 -18.16 11.98
C ASN A 113 -4.89 -18.20 13.41
N ALA A 114 -4.18 -17.56 14.34
CA ALA A 114 -4.54 -17.43 15.75
C ALA A 114 -5.70 -16.44 16.02
N GLY A 115 -6.23 -15.76 14.99
CA GLY A 115 -7.25 -14.73 15.14
C GLY A 115 -6.71 -13.37 15.60
N ASP A 116 -5.40 -13.20 15.62
CA ASP A 116 -4.75 -11.91 15.85
C ASP A 116 -4.51 -11.20 14.51
N TYR A 117 -5.22 -10.09 14.30
CA TYR A 117 -5.13 -9.30 13.08
C TYR A 117 -4.24 -8.06 13.24
N GLY A 118 -3.41 -7.97 14.28
CA GLY A 118 -2.55 -6.83 14.55
C GLY A 118 -1.67 -6.44 13.36
N LEU A 119 -0.79 -7.33 12.89
CA LEU A 119 0.05 -7.06 11.72
C LEU A 119 -0.77 -6.92 10.43
N ALA A 120 -1.79 -7.77 10.26
CA ALA A 120 -2.65 -7.77 9.08
C ALA A 120 -3.40 -6.43 8.93
N SER A 121 -3.93 -5.89 10.02
CA SER A 121 -4.67 -4.61 10.04
C SER A 121 -3.81 -3.44 9.57
N GLN A 122 -2.51 -3.47 9.85
CA GLN A 122 -1.57 -2.44 9.37
C GLN A 122 -1.33 -2.54 7.88
N ALA A 123 -1.11 -3.76 7.38
CA ALA A 123 -0.87 -3.98 5.97
C ALA A 123 -2.16 -3.72 5.14
N LEU A 124 -3.32 -4.07 5.68
CA LEU A 124 -4.64 -3.80 5.10
C LEU A 124 -5.02 -2.32 5.13
N TYR A 125 -4.50 -1.52 6.07
CA TYR A 125 -4.86 -0.11 6.21
C TYR A 125 -4.73 0.67 4.89
N SER A 126 -3.67 0.44 4.13
CA SER A 126 -3.43 1.09 2.84
C SER A 126 -4.44 0.70 1.75
N ASN A 127 -4.99 -0.52 1.81
CA ASN A 127 -5.97 -1.01 0.85
C ASN A 127 -7.33 -0.32 1.06
N TYR A 128 -7.71 -0.07 2.31
CA TYR A 128 -9.01 0.55 2.66
C TYR A 128 -8.95 2.07 2.76
N PHE A 129 -7.78 2.63 3.01
CA PHE A 129 -7.55 4.07 3.09
C PHE A 129 -6.44 4.48 2.12
N PRO A 130 -6.69 4.43 0.80
CA PRO A 130 -5.72 4.93 -0.17
C PRO A 130 -5.40 6.39 0.18
N ALA A 131 -4.12 6.76 0.01
CA ALA A 131 -3.73 8.16 0.13
C ALA A 131 -4.64 8.95 -0.81
N VAL A 132 -5.40 9.89 -0.23
CA VAL A 132 -6.09 10.88 -1.05
C VAL A 132 -4.96 11.62 -1.73
N GLN A 133 -4.75 11.39 -3.03
CA GLN A 133 -3.90 12.28 -3.80
C GLN A 133 -4.40 13.68 -3.50
N ALA A 134 -3.52 14.51 -2.92
CA ALA A 134 -3.85 15.82 -2.42
C ALA A 134 -4.79 16.51 -3.42
N ALA A 135 -5.89 17.07 -2.92
CA ALA A 135 -6.78 17.91 -3.68
C ALA A 135 -5.93 18.99 -4.38
N GLY A 136 -5.60 18.69 -5.61
CA GLY A 136 -4.67 19.41 -6.48
C GLY A 136 -5.01 19.05 -7.93
N ALA A 137 -6.29 18.77 -8.19
CA ALA A 137 -6.84 18.96 -9.51
C ALA A 137 -6.65 20.44 -9.83
N SER A 138 -5.60 20.75 -10.60
CA SER A 138 -5.48 22.00 -11.32
C SER A 138 -6.83 22.26 -12.01
N PRO A 139 -7.51 23.41 -11.75
CA PRO A 139 -8.75 23.69 -12.44
C PRO A 139 -8.45 23.85 -13.93
N ARG A 140 -8.98 22.94 -14.75
CA ARG A 140 -9.05 23.17 -16.19
C ARG A 140 -10.21 24.12 -16.49
N GLU A 141 -9.89 25.12 -17.31
CA GLU A 141 -10.71 25.94 -18.21
C GLU A 141 -11.56 27.11 -17.66
N PRO A 142 -11.93 28.14 -18.47
CA PRO A 142 -11.72 28.35 -19.92
C PRO A 142 -11.23 29.77 -20.37
N THR A 143 -10.71 29.85 -21.60
CA THR A 143 -10.68 30.98 -22.57
C THR A 143 -10.65 32.47 -22.14
N SER A 144 -9.71 33.18 -22.79
CA SER A 144 -9.87 34.54 -23.35
C SER A 144 -9.87 35.76 -22.40
N ARG A 145 -8.71 36.44 -22.33
CA ARG A 145 -8.56 37.89 -22.56
C ARG A 145 -7.08 38.28 -22.58
N SER A 146 -6.59 38.70 -23.74
CA SER A 146 -5.30 39.39 -23.89
C SER A 146 -5.24 40.62 -22.97
N PRO A 147 -4.12 40.86 -22.27
CA PRO A 147 -3.79 42.19 -21.81
C PRO A 147 -2.90 42.87 -22.85
N VAL A 148 -3.45 43.94 -23.44
CA VAL A 148 -2.73 44.94 -24.24
C VAL A 148 -1.50 45.42 -23.46
N LEU A 149 -0.33 45.29 -24.08
CA LEU A 149 0.96 45.80 -23.60
C LEU A 149 0.88 47.33 -23.43
N ARG A 150 0.60 47.81 -22.20
CA ARG A 150 0.77 49.22 -21.84
C ARG A 150 2.24 49.46 -21.49
N ILE A 151 2.98 49.96 -22.47
CA ILE A 151 4.33 50.51 -22.30
C ILE A 151 4.19 51.80 -21.48
N LEU A 152 4.76 51.83 -20.28
CA LEU A 152 5.00 53.06 -19.51
C LEU A 152 6.52 53.32 -19.43
N PRO A 153 6.98 54.56 -19.66
CA PRO A 153 8.38 54.87 -19.92
C PRO A 153 9.25 54.94 -18.66
N MET A 154 10.54 54.58 -18.81
CA MET A 154 11.61 54.75 -17.82
C MET A 154 11.91 56.24 -17.54
N PRO A 155 12.18 56.61 -16.28
CA PRO A 155 12.97 57.80 -15.98
C PRO A 155 14.44 57.44 -15.70
N THR A 156 15.29 58.17 -16.40
CA THR A 156 16.75 58.16 -16.45
C THR A 156 17.44 58.60 -15.14
N SER A 157 18.62 58.04 -14.91
CA SER A 157 19.61 58.35 -13.86
C SER A 157 19.94 59.84 -13.70
N SER A 158 20.09 60.30 -12.44
CA SER A 158 20.81 61.53 -12.10
C SER A 158 21.70 61.33 -10.88
N THR A 159 23.00 61.42 -11.12
CA THR A 159 24.12 61.36 -10.18
C THR A 159 24.22 62.65 -9.34
N ARG A 160 24.39 62.55 -8.01
CA ARG A 160 25.10 63.58 -7.22
C ARG A 160 25.70 63.04 -5.90
N ARG A 161 27.04 62.97 -5.90
CA ARG A 161 28.04 63.27 -4.85
C ARG A 161 27.72 63.01 -3.36
N GLY A 162 28.49 62.08 -2.78
CA GLY A 162 29.62 62.40 -1.90
C GLY A 162 29.36 62.65 -0.40
N SER A 163 29.90 61.80 0.48
CA SER A 163 30.91 62.14 1.51
C SER A 163 31.02 61.09 2.63
N LEU A 164 32.26 60.92 3.11
CA LEU A 164 32.73 60.31 4.37
C LEU A 164 32.93 58.78 4.37
N LEU A 165 34.09 58.31 3.91
CA LEU A 165 35.34 58.11 4.70
C LEU A 165 36.50 57.75 3.77
#